data_AF-A0A7C7JF03-F1
#
_entry.id   AF-A0A7C7JF03-F1
#
_cell.length_a   1.000
_cell.length_b   1.000
_cell.length_c   1.000
_cell.angle_alpha   90.00
_cell.angle_beta   90.00
_cell.angle_gamma   90.00
#
_symmetry.space_group_name_H-M   'P 1'
#
loop_
_entity.id
_entity.type
_entity.pdbx_description
1 polymer ?
#
loop_
_entity_poly.entity_id
_entity_poly.type
_entity_poly.pdbx_seq_one_letter_code
_entity_poly.pdbx_strand_id
1 'polypeptide(L)'
;MKSIDTNDKYTIYTAVIIHIYHVVFFFKYLTYNEWFHHCLMIGVSGALSILYPSKIIVMGIWFMSGFPGMIDYFLLWMVKMGWMESITEKYIYTIITMFLRSPGCILVFFTAIPHLNNPTMSRKYISLFLNALLTLWNGQYYAMITCVDYGSRLKNIAHYNVQ
;
A
#
# COMPACT_ATOMS: atom_id res chain seq x y z
N MET A 1 -10.98 4.70 29.43
CA MET A 1 -11.64 4.56 28.11
C MET A 1 -11.61 5.93 27.44
N LYS A 2 -10.48 6.29 26.83
CA LYS A 2 -10.27 7.63 26.22
C LYS A 2 -10.83 7.60 24.79
N SER A 3 -11.54 8.67 24.44
CA SER A 3 -12.15 8.98 23.15
C SER A 3 -11.49 8.25 21.97
N ILE A 4 -12.25 7.35 21.34
CA ILE A 4 -11.92 6.87 19.99
C ILE A 4 -12.05 8.09 19.09
N ASP A 5 -10.91 8.66 18.73
CA ASP A 5 -10.79 9.73 17.76
C ASP A 5 -11.48 9.27 16.47
N THR A 6 -12.60 9.90 16.12
CA THR A 6 -13.45 9.48 14.99
C THR A 6 -12.73 9.56 13.65
N ASN A 7 -11.63 10.31 13.59
CA ASN A 7 -10.78 10.48 12.42
C ASN A 7 -10.19 9.17 11.89
N ASP A 8 -9.86 8.22 12.78
CA ASP A 8 -9.23 6.95 12.38
C ASP A 8 -10.16 6.11 11.47
N LYS A 9 -11.48 6.20 11.67
CA LYS A 9 -12.47 5.43 10.91
C LYS A 9 -12.68 5.97 9.51
N TYR A 10 -12.68 7.29 9.35
CA TYR A 10 -12.86 7.91 8.03
C TYR A 10 -11.73 7.55 7.08
N THR A 11 -10.49 7.49 7.57
CA THR A 11 -9.35 7.04 6.75
C THR A 11 -9.54 5.61 6.24
N ILE A 12 -10.00 4.71 7.11
CA ILE A 12 -10.27 3.31 6.75
C ILE A 12 -11.41 3.23 5.73
N TYR A 13 -12.52 3.95 5.96
CA TYR A 13 -13.65 3.97 5.03
C TYR A 13 -13.27 4.52 3.66
N THR A 14 -12.54 5.64 3.63
CA THR A 14 -12.06 6.24 2.38
C THR A 14 -11.17 5.26 1.61
N ALA A 15 -10.21 4.61 2.30
CA ALA A 15 -9.35 3.61 1.67
C ALA A 15 -10.18 2.47 1.07
N VAL A 16 -11.11 1.89 1.83
CA VAL A 16 -11.96 0.78 1.35
C VAL A 16 -12.86 1.22 0.19
N ILE A 17 -13.50 2.39 0.27
CA ILE A 17 -14.43 2.89 -0.77
C ILE A 17 -13.68 3.12 -2.09
N ILE A 18 -12.51 3.75 -2.06
CA ILE A 18 -11.72 4.01 -3.27
C ILE A 18 -11.31 2.70 -3.94
N HIS A 19 -10.92 1.68 -3.16
CA HIS A 19 -10.53 0.40 -3.74
C HIS A 19 -11.74 -0.41 -4.22
N ILE A 20 -12.90 -0.35 -3.55
CA ILE A 20 -14.14 -0.93 -4.06
C ILE A 20 -14.53 -0.27 -5.38
N TYR A 21 -14.47 1.06 -5.46
CA TYR A 21 -14.70 1.80 -6.70
C TYR A 21 -13.76 1.31 -7.80
N HIS A 22 -12.46 1.20 -7.51
CA HIS A 22 -11.48 0.69 -8.48
C HIS A 22 -11.84 -0.72 -8.98
N VAL A 23 -12.17 -1.64 -8.07
CA VAL A 23 -12.52 -3.02 -8.44
C VAL A 23 -13.81 -3.10 -9.27
N VAL A 24 -14.85 -2.35 -8.91
CA VAL A 24 -16.14 -2.39 -9.60
C VAL A 24 -16.03 -1.79 -11.01
N PHE A 25 -15.39 -0.64 -11.15
CA PHE A 25 -15.34 0.08 -12.43
C PHE A 25 -14.25 -0.42 -13.37
N PHE A 26 -13.14 -0.93 -12.84
CA PHE A 26 -12.01 -1.43 -13.64
C PHE A 26 -11.91 -2.96 -13.65
N PHE A 27 -12.95 -3.67 -13.21
CA PHE A 27 -13.01 -5.14 -13.07
C PHE A 27 -12.35 -5.93 -14.20
N LYS A 28 -12.64 -5.56 -15.46
CA LYS A 28 -12.17 -6.26 -16.67
C LYS A 28 -10.70 -5.99 -17.01
N TYR A 29 -10.12 -4.93 -16.46
CA TYR A 29 -8.75 -4.49 -16.73
C TYR A 29 -7.76 -4.92 -15.63
N LEU A 30 -8.28 -5.49 -14.54
CA LEU A 30 -7.45 -5.99 -13.44
C LEU A 30 -6.71 -7.26 -13.85
N THR A 31 -5.39 -7.22 -13.69
CA THR A 31 -4.51 -8.38 -13.79
C THR A 31 -4.73 -9.34 -12.62
N TYR A 32 -4.22 -10.56 -12.76
CA TYR A 32 -4.27 -11.56 -11.69
C TYR A 32 -3.64 -11.06 -10.38
N ASN A 33 -2.49 -10.39 -10.46
CA ASN A 33 -1.80 -9.85 -9.28
C ASN A 33 -2.61 -8.76 -8.59
N GLU A 34 -3.28 -7.89 -9.37
CA GLU A 34 -4.18 -6.88 -8.82
C GLU A 34 -5.39 -7.52 -8.15
N TRP A 35 -5.98 -8.55 -8.73
CA TRP A 35 -7.06 -9.30 -8.09
C TRP A 35 -6.65 -9.92 -6.75
N PHE A 36 -5.48 -10.56 -6.72
CA PHE A 36 -4.95 -11.16 -5.50
C PHE A 36 -4.74 -10.10 -4.40
N HIS A 37 -4.16 -8.96 -4.76
CA HIS A 37 -4.00 -7.82 -3.86
C HIS A 37 -5.35 -7.31 -3.33
N HIS A 38 -6.33 -7.04 -4.20
CA HIS A 38 -7.62 -6.50 -3.77
C HIS A 38 -8.42 -7.49 -2.91
N CYS A 39 -8.34 -8.79 -3.22
CA CYS A 39 -8.96 -9.84 -2.39
C CYS A 39 -8.40 -9.83 -0.96
N LEU A 40 -7.07 -9.80 -0.81
CA LEU A 40 -6.44 -9.76 0.52
C LEU A 40 -6.62 -8.41 1.21
N MET A 41 -6.44 -7.30 0.50
CA MET A 41 -6.40 -5.97 1.10
C MET A 41 -7.79 -5.36 1.33
N ILE A 42 -8.76 -5.54 0.42
CA ILE A 42 -10.14 -5.11 0.67
C ILE A 42 -10.90 -6.20 1.42
N GLY A 43 -10.88 -7.43 0.90
CA GLY A 43 -11.72 -8.53 1.39
C GLY A 43 -11.37 -8.97 2.81
N VAL A 44 -10.08 -9.13 3.11
CA VAL A 44 -9.61 -9.56 4.43
C VAL A 44 -9.22 -8.35 5.30
N SER A 45 -8.20 -7.58 4.88
CA SER A 45 -7.68 -6.46 5.67
C SER A 45 -8.72 -5.35 5.86
N GLY A 46 -9.41 -4.94 4.78
CA GLY A 46 -10.45 -3.91 4.82
C GLY A 46 -11.61 -4.27 5.75
N ALA A 47 -12.13 -5.48 5.64
CA ALA A 47 -13.20 -5.97 6.52
C ALA A 47 -12.76 -5.99 8.00
N LEU A 48 -11.56 -6.51 8.29
CA LEU A 48 -11.01 -6.54 9.64
C LEU A 48 -10.76 -5.14 10.20
N SER A 49 -10.34 -4.20 9.36
CA SER A 49 -10.08 -2.80 9.71
C SER A 49 -11.35 -2.02 10.04
N ILE A 50 -12.45 -2.31 9.34
CA ILE A 50 -13.77 -1.73 9.64
C ILE A 50 -14.30 -2.22 10.99
N LEU A 51 -14.18 -3.52 11.26
CA LEU A 51 -14.68 -4.14 12.49
C LEU A 51 -13.83 -3.78 13.72
N TYR A 52 -12.51 -3.68 13.55
CA TYR A 52 -11.56 -3.45 14.64
C TYR A 52 -10.56 -2.34 14.29
N PRO A 53 -11.01 -1.08 14.20
CA PRO A 53 -10.14 0.03 13.83
C PRO A 53 -9.04 0.26 14.86
N SER A 54 -7.86 0.65 14.37
CA SER A 54 -6.67 0.91 15.17
C SER A 54 -5.78 1.94 14.49
N LYS A 55 -5.06 2.76 15.28
CA LYS A 55 -4.09 3.73 14.78
C LYS A 55 -2.95 3.08 14.00
N ILE A 56 -2.57 1.86 14.36
CA ILE A 56 -1.55 1.08 13.64
C ILE A 56 -2.03 0.73 12.23
N ILE A 57 -3.32 0.42 12.06
CA ILE A 57 -3.91 0.16 10.74
C ILE A 57 -3.90 1.44 9.91
N VAL A 58 -4.29 2.57 10.51
CA VAL A 58 -4.25 3.89 9.84
C VAL A 58 -2.82 4.27 9.42
N MET A 59 -1.82 3.97 10.26
CA MET A 59 -0.41 4.13 9.93
C MET A 59 -0.01 3.25 8.74
N GLY A 60 -0.48 2.00 8.69
CA GLY A 60 -0.31 1.12 7.53
C GLY A 60 -0.90 1.71 6.25
N ILE A 61 -2.13 2.21 6.29
CA ILE A 61 -2.78 2.90 5.16
C ILE A 61 -1.95 4.12 4.72
N TRP A 62 -1.40 4.88 5.67
CA TRP A 62 -0.58 6.05 5.35
C TRP A 62 0.66 5.69 4.52
N PHE A 63 1.37 4.62 4.88
CA PHE A 63 2.56 4.16 4.14
C PHE A 63 2.21 3.44 2.84
N MET A 64 1.08 2.72 2.77
CA MET A 64 0.69 1.98 1.57
C MET A 64 0.02 2.84 0.50
N SER A 65 -0.92 3.71 0.86
CA SER A 65 -1.74 4.45 -0.11
C SER A 65 -1.94 5.92 0.24
N GLY A 66 -1.47 6.37 1.40
CA GLY A 66 -1.47 7.77 1.80
C GLY A 66 -0.38 8.56 1.11
N PHE A 67 0.63 9.00 1.86
CA PHE A 67 1.62 9.96 1.37
C PHE A 67 2.50 9.44 0.22
N PRO A 68 3.05 8.20 0.26
CA PRO A 68 3.80 7.66 -0.88
C PRO A 68 2.95 7.55 -2.14
N GLY A 69 1.69 7.12 -2.01
CA GLY A 69 0.77 6.99 -3.13
C GLY A 69 0.35 8.35 -3.71
N MET A 70 0.17 9.37 -2.86
CA MET A 70 -0.10 10.74 -3.31
C MET A 70 1.03 11.27 -4.20
N ILE A 71 2.29 11.04 -3.83
CA ILE A 71 3.43 11.45 -4.66
C ILE A 71 3.43 10.69 -5.98
N ASP A 72 3.21 9.37 -5.96
CA ASP A 72 3.13 8.56 -7.17
C ASP A 72 2.07 9.07 -8.16
N TYR A 73 0.85 9.30 -7.69
CA TYR A 73 -0.22 9.86 -8.54
C TYR A 73 0.11 11.25 -9.09
N PHE A 74 0.81 12.08 -8.32
CA PHE A 74 1.27 13.38 -8.81
C PHE A 74 2.32 13.24 -9.91
N LEU A 75 3.29 12.34 -9.76
CA LEU A 75 4.30 12.06 -10.79
C LEU A 75 3.65 11.49 -12.06
N LEU A 76 2.73 10.54 -11.93
CA LEU A 76 1.95 10.01 -13.05
C LEU A 76 1.15 11.11 -13.78
N TRP A 77 0.63 12.09 -13.04
CA TRP A 77 0.00 13.25 -13.65
C TRP A 77 1.01 14.11 -14.43
N MET A 78 2.19 14.39 -13.87
CA MET A 78 3.25 15.12 -14.59
C MET A 78 3.69 14.43 -15.89
N VAL A 79 3.76 13.09 -15.87
CA VAL A 79 4.05 12.29 -17.08
C VAL A 79 2.95 12.46 -18.12
N LYS A 80 1.68 12.40 -17.72
CA LYS A 80 0.53 12.60 -18.64
C LYS A 80 0.47 14.01 -19.23
N MET A 81 0.97 15.01 -18.51
CA MET A 81 1.07 16.38 -18.99
C MET A 81 2.30 16.62 -19.88
N GLY A 82 3.17 15.62 -20.06
CA GLY A 82 4.43 15.75 -20.82
C GLY A 82 5.51 16.55 -20.10
N TRP A 83 5.37 16.78 -18.79
CA TRP A 83 6.33 17.54 -17.98
C TRP A 83 7.45 16.65 -17.40
N MET A 84 7.28 15.33 -17.49
CA MET A 84 8.22 14.34 -16.98
C MET A 84 8.23 13.12 -17.89
N GLU A 85 9.38 12.51 -18.09
CA GLU A 85 9.49 11.23 -18.77
C GLU A 85 9.03 10.08 -17.86
N SER A 86 8.40 9.06 -18.43
CA SER A 86 7.94 7.89 -17.65
C SER A 86 9.08 7.14 -16.95
N ILE A 87 10.32 7.23 -17.44
CA ILE A 87 11.47 6.61 -16.76
C ILE A 87 11.86 7.37 -15.49
N THR A 88 11.76 8.70 -15.52
CA THR A 88 12.05 9.56 -14.36
C THR A 88 11.02 9.35 -13.25
N GLU A 89 9.74 9.24 -13.61
CA GLU A 89 8.67 8.91 -12.65
C GLU A 89 8.97 7.58 -11.93
N LYS A 90 9.29 6.53 -12.69
CA LYS A 90 9.60 5.21 -12.10
C LYS A 90 10.83 5.20 -11.22
N TYR A 91 11.86 5.96 -11.59
CA TYR A 91 13.04 6.13 -10.76
C TYR A 91 12.67 6.74 -9.40
N ILE A 92 11.91 7.84 -9.41
CA ILE A 92 11.47 8.52 -8.18
C ILE A 92 10.56 7.59 -7.36
N TYR A 93 9.60 6.92 -8.01
CA TYR A 93 8.69 5.99 -7.34
C TYR A 93 9.42 4.78 -6.73
N THR A 94 10.48 4.28 -7.37
CA THR A 94 11.36 3.23 -6.83
C THR A 94 12.05 3.70 -5.55
N ILE A 95 12.58 4.92 -5.53
CA ILE A 95 13.21 5.51 -4.33
C ILE A 95 12.18 5.63 -3.20
N ILE A 96 11.02 6.23 -3.48
CA ILE A 96 9.95 6.39 -2.47
C ILE A 96 9.53 5.03 -1.94
N THR A 97 9.40 4.03 -2.81
CA THR A 97 8.99 2.70 -2.41
C THR A 97 10.02 2.01 -1.52
N MET A 98 11.31 2.11 -1.86
CA MET A 98 12.40 1.45 -1.15
C MET A 98 12.75 2.13 0.18
N PHE A 99 12.66 3.46 0.25
CA PHE A 99 13.10 4.22 1.43
C PHE A 99 11.97 4.70 2.34
N LEU A 100 10.73 4.77 1.84
CA LEU A 100 9.60 5.26 2.62
C LEU A 100 8.51 4.21 2.79
N ARG A 101 7.94 3.67 1.70
CA ARG A 101 6.83 2.71 1.77
C ARG A 101 7.24 1.42 2.47
N SER A 102 8.28 0.74 1.96
CA SER A 102 8.68 -0.57 2.47
C SER A 102 9.16 -0.50 3.94
N PRO A 103 10.07 0.40 4.33
CA PRO A 103 10.47 0.56 5.72
C PRO A 103 9.30 0.95 6.64
N GLY A 104 8.38 1.78 6.16
CA GLY A 104 7.17 2.14 6.89
C GLY A 104 6.23 0.96 7.14
N CYS A 105 6.06 0.07 6.16
CA CYS A 105 5.28 -1.15 6.31
C CYS A 105 5.95 -2.13 7.30
N ILE A 106 7.29 -2.20 7.30
CA ILE A 106 8.06 -2.97 8.29
C ILE A 106 7.86 -2.38 9.69
N LEU A 107 7.95 -1.06 9.84
CA LEU A 107 7.71 -0.38 11.10
C LEU A 107 6.31 -0.68 11.64
N VAL A 108 5.27 -0.63 10.81
CA VAL A 108 3.89 -0.98 11.19
C VAL A 108 3.82 -2.40 11.76
N PHE A 109 4.49 -3.36 11.12
CA PHE A 109 4.55 -4.73 11.63
C PHE A 109 5.20 -4.80 13.02
N PHE A 110 6.38 -4.20 13.20
CA PHE A 110 7.06 -4.23 14.50
C PHE A 110 6.32 -3.46 15.59
N THR A 111 5.61 -2.38 15.27
CA THR A 111 4.77 -1.67 16.25
C THR A 111 3.56 -2.48 16.72
N ALA A 112 3.11 -3.46 15.93
CA ALA A 112 2.07 -4.39 16.34
C ALA A 112 2.56 -5.48 17.30
N ILE A 113 3.87 -5.78 17.33
CA ILE A 113 4.46 -6.88 18.13
C ILE A 113 4.36 -6.66 19.65
N PRO A 114 4.61 -5.47 20.24
CA PRO A 114 4.44 -5.26 21.68
C PRO A 114 3.02 -5.54 22.19
N HIS A 115 2.00 -5.44 21.32
CA HIS A 115 0.64 -5.85 21.64
C HIS A 115 0.47 -7.38 21.78
N LEU A 116 1.49 -8.19 21.42
CA LEU A 116 1.55 -9.63 21.62
C LEU A 116 2.09 -10.02 23.01
N ASN A 117 2.79 -9.11 23.71
CA ASN A 117 3.40 -9.40 25.02
C ASN A 117 2.38 -9.41 26.18
N ASN A 118 1.16 -8.93 25.98
CA ASN A 118 0.04 -9.05 26.92
C ASN A 118 -1.18 -9.71 26.24
N PRO A 119 -1.10 -11.02 25.92
CA PRO A 119 -2.10 -11.70 25.12
C PRO A 119 -3.33 -12.01 25.96
N THR A 120 -4.19 -11.03 26.18
CA THR A 120 -5.61 -11.37 26.27
C THR A 120 -6.07 -11.58 24.84
N MET A 121 -6.09 -12.84 24.36
CA MET A 121 -6.36 -13.19 22.96
C MET A 121 -7.80 -12.78 22.56
N SER A 122 -7.97 -11.49 22.31
CA SER A 122 -9.22 -10.88 21.88
C SER A 122 -9.24 -10.77 20.36
N ARG A 123 -10.44 -10.76 19.79
CA ARG A 123 -10.66 -10.61 18.33
C ARG A 123 -9.96 -9.36 17.76
N LYS A 124 -9.80 -8.31 18.58
CA LYS A 124 -9.08 -7.09 18.22
C LYS A 124 -7.59 -7.33 18.00
N TYR A 125 -6.94 -8.17 18.83
CA TYR A 125 -5.52 -8.49 18.66
C TYR A 125 -5.26 -9.33 17.42
N ILE A 126 -6.11 -10.33 17.16
CA ILE A 126 -6.03 -11.14 15.95
C ILE A 126 -6.18 -10.26 14.71
N SER A 127 -7.16 -9.35 14.70
CA SER A 127 -7.34 -8.39 13.61
C SER A 127 -6.11 -7.50 13.41
N LEU A 128 -5.54 -6.96 14.48
CA LEU A 128 -4.36 -6.10 14.42
C LEU A 128 -3.15 -6.84 13.84
N PHE A 129 -2.87 -8.06 14.33
CA PHE A 129 -1.74 -8.86 13.88
C PHE A 129 -1.87 -9.26 12.41
N LEU A 130 -3.07 -9.70 11.99
CA LEU A 130 -3.33 -10.04 10.58
C LEU A 130 -3.17 -8.82 9.67
N ASN A 131 -3.69 -7.65 10.06
CA ASN A 131 -3.52 -6.42 9.29
C ASN A 131 -2.06 -5.98 9.22
N ALA A 132 -1.31 -6.12 10.31
CA ALA A 132 0.12 -5.82 10.34
C ALA A 132 0.92 -6.74 9.41
N LEU A 133 0.59 -8.04 9.41
CA LEU A 133 1.21 -9.02 8.50
C LEU A 133 0.87 -8.75 7.03
N LEU A 134 -0.39 -8.44 6.72
CA LEU A 134 -0.81 -8.07 5.37
C LEU A 134 -0.17 -6.76 4.90
N THR A 135 0.01 -5.79 5.80
CA THR A 135 0.73 -4.54 5.51
C THR A 135 2.20 -4.81 5.19
N LEU A 136 2.86 -5.67 5.98
CA LEU A 136 4.24 -6.10 5.71
C LEU A 136 4.35 -6.77 4.35
N TRP A 137 3.51 -7.77 4.09
CA TRP A 137 3.47 -8.48 2.81
C TRP A 137 3.28 -7.51 1.65
N ASN A 138 2.33 -6.58 1.76
CA ASN A 138 2.05 -5.59 0.74
C ASN A 138 3.26 -4.70 0.45
N GLY A 139 3.86 -4.12 1.49
CA GLY A 139 5.01 -3.24 1.37
C GLY A 139 6.20 -3.92 0.69
N GLN A 140 6.49 -5.16 1.06
CA GLN A 140 7.62 -5.91 0.48
C GLN A 140 7.34 -6.39 -0.95
N TYR A 141 6.13 -6.87 -1.22
CA TYR A 141 5.73 -7.34 -2.53
C TYR A 141 5.80 -6.21 -3.59
N TYR A 142 5.23 -5.05 -3.28
CA TYR A 142 5.27 -3.90 -4.20
C TYR A 142 6.66 -3.27 -4.32
N ALA A 143 7.51 -3.36 -3.29
CA ALA A 143 8.90 -2.96 -3.41
C ALA A 143 9.66 -3.78 -4.45
N MET A 144 9.50 -5.11 -4.41
CA MET A 144 10.08 -5.99 -5.41
C MET A 144 9.55 -5.69 -6.82
N ILE A 145 8.24 -5.56 -6.99
CA ILE A 145 7.63 -5.28 -8.30
C ILE A 145 8.14 -3.96 -8.87
N THR A 146 8.19 -2.90 -8.06
CA THR A 146 8.60 -1.57 -8.52
C THR A 146 10.05 -1.59 -9.02
N CYS A 147 10.95 -2.27 -8.28
CA CYS A 147 12.34 -2.44 -8.71
C CYS A 147 12.47 -3.24 -10.02
N VAL A 148 11.70 -4.33 -10.17
CA VAL A 148 11.70 -5.16 -11.39
C VAL A 148 11.19 -4.36 -12.59
N ASP A 149 10.09 -3.64 -12.42
CA ASP A 149 9.51 -2.82 -13.48
C ASP A 149 10.47 -1.70 -13.91
N TYR A 150 11.06 -0.96 -12.97
CA TYR A 150 12.07 0.06 -13.29
C TYR A 150 13.28 -0.54 -14.03
N GLY A 151 13.84 -1.64 -13.52
CA GLY A 151 14.97 -2.32 -14.16
C GLY A 151 14.67 -2.83 -15.57
N SER A 152 13.46 -3.36 -15.81
CA SER A 152 13.04 -3.82 -17.14
C SER A 152 13.01 -2.68 -18.17
N ARG A 153 12.60 -1.48 -17.74
CA ARG A 153 12.54 -0.31 -18.63
C ARG A 153 13.92 0.23 -18.98
N LEU A 154 14.84 0.25 -18.02
CA LEU A 154 16.23 0.61 -18.28
C LEU A 154 16.87 -0.32 -19.32
N LYS A 155 16.65 -1.63 -19.19
CA LYS A 155 17.16 -2.62 -20.15
C LYS A 155 16.64 -2.35 -21.56
N ASN A 156 15.35 -2.04 -21.71
CA ASN A 156 14.76 -1.76 -23.02
C ASN A 156 15.38 -0.50 -23.65
N ILE A 157 15.54 0.58 -22.89
CA ILE A 157 16.18 1.81 -23.38
C ILE A 157 17.63 1.53 -23.82
N ALA A 158 18.38 0.77 -23.03
CA ALA A 158 19.75 0.40 -23.38
C ALA A 158 19.83 -0.43 -24.67
N HIS A 159 18.88 -1.33 -24.93
CA HIS A 159 18.83 -2.09 -26.18
C HIS A 159 18.54 -1.21 -27.41
N TYR A 160 17.64 -0.22 -27.30
CA TYR A 160 17.36 0.71 -28.41
C TYR A 160 18.55 1.61 -28.76
N ASN A 161 19.40 1.96 -27.78
CA ASN A 161 20.57 2.82 -28.02
C ASN A 161 21.76 2.10 -28.69
N VAL A 162 21.66 0.80 -28.93
CA VAL A 162 22.72 -0.03 -29.54
C VAL A 162 22.37 -0.42 -30.99
N GLN A 163 21.16 -0.12 -31.47
CA GLN A 163 20.70 -0.35 -32.85
C GLN A 163 20.77 0.94 -33.68
#